data_AF-A0A6M1T8F7-F1
#
_entry.id   AF-A0A6M1T8F7-F1
#
_cell.length_a   1.000
_cell.length_b   1.000
_cell.length_c   1.000
_cell.angle_alpha   90.00
_cell.angle_beta   90.00
_cell.angle_gamma   90.00
#
_symmetry.space_group_name_H-M   'P 1'
#
loop_
_entity.id
_entity.type
_entity.pdbx_description
1 polymer ?
#
loop_
_entity_poly.entity_id
_entity_poly.type
_entity_poly.pdbx_seq_one_letter_code
_entity_poly.pdbx_strand_id
1 'polypeptide(L)'
;MKTFYINLLAGIFILVSFVQCQKVTGPDTTVESEENITAELVSPTNNSTGESLQVELKWKKIRGGKEYQIRLATDQNIDSTLIDTSTQGTSYTTPTLEPGTTYYWQVKPLERNGYWSEIWHFTTSDGSTNEQTSTTLAVTLISPEHGASDLAVPVAFEWEAISGISSYQIQIAEGNSFSTLTANASVSGTTYESSGVENGKTY
;
A
#
# COMPACT_ATOMS: atom_id res chain seq x y z
N MET A 1 -49.23 -63.04 49.44
CA MET A 1 -50.62 -63.48 49.17
C MET A 1 -51.43 -62.23 48.83
N LYS A 2 -52.18 -62.25 47.70
CA LYS A 2 -53.01 -61.17 47.08
C LYS A 2 -52.20 -60.07 46.35
N THR A 3 -52.15 -59.91 45.02
CA THR A 3 -53.09 -59.90 43.86
C THR A 3 -53.60 -58.47 43.50
N PHE A 4 -53.10 -57.96 42.36
CA PHE A 4 -53.62 -57.05 41.29
C PHE A 4 -54.57 -55.87 41.59
N TYR A 5 -54.37 -54.71 40.91
CA TYR A 5 -55.10 -54.29 39.68
C TYR A 5 -54.59 -52.96 39.06
N ILE A 6 -54.69 -52.89 37.74
CA ILE A 6 -54.41 -51.80 36.79
C ILE A 6 -55.59 -50.82 36.70
N ASN A 7 -55.35 -49.53 36.40
CA ASN A 7 -56.24 -48.74 35.54
C ASN A 7 -55.50 -47.60 34.81
N LEU A 8 -55.86 -47.48 33.53
CA LEU A 8 -55.40 -46.59 32.46
C LEU A 8 -56.41 -45.43 32.30
N LEU A 9 -55.98 -44.19 32.02
CA LEU A 9 -56.69 -43.25 31.11
C LEU A 9 -55.91 -41.94 30.86
N ALA A 10 -56.05 -41.44 29.63
CA ALA A 10 -55.39 -40.30 29.02
C ALA A 10 -56.25 -39.01 29.06
N GLY A 11 -55.61 -37.84 28.85
CA GLY A 11 -56.24 -36.55 28.49
C GLY A 11 -55.49 -35.34 29.08
N ILE A 12 -54.71 -34.56 28.33
CA ILE A 12 -55.04 -33.40 27.46
C ILE A 12 -55.38 -32.07 28.22
N PHE A 13 -54.44 -31.12 28.08
CA PHE A 13 -54.55 -29.66 27.80
C PHE A 13 -54.96 -28.57 28.85
N ILE A 14 -54.08 -27.55 28.89
CA ILE A 14 -54.21 -26.09 29.18
C ILE A 14 -54.01 -25.53 30.61
N LEU A 15 -52.81 -24.92 30.76
CA LEU A 15 -52.49 -23.57 31.26
C LEU A 15 -53.38 -22.91 32.32
N VAL A 16 -52.80 -22.66 33.51
CA VAL A 16 -53.15 -21.51 34.37
C VAL A 16 -51.88 -20.90 34.94
N SER A 17 -51.80 -19.58 34.82
CA SER A 17 -50.72 -18.65 35.16
C SER A 17 -50.71 -18.25 36.66
N PHE A 18 -49.73 -17.40 37.03
CA PHE A 18 -49.44 -16.65 38.29
C PHE A 18 -48.23 -17.18 39.11
N VAL A 19 -47.02 -16.57 39.03
CA VAL A 19 -46.48 -15.37 39.78
C VAL A 19 -46.06 -15.77 41.22
N GLN A 20 -44.84 -15.61 41.77
CA GLN A 20 -43.64 -14.78 41.49
C GLN A 20 -42.38 -15.26 42.28
N CYS A 21 -41.21 -14.91 41.72
CA CYS A 21 -40.00 -14.30 42.30
C CYS A 21 -39.27 -14.90 43.53
N GLN A 22 -38.01 -15.31 43.32
CA GLN A 22 -36.88 -14.78 44.11
C GLN A 22 -35.60 -14.60 43.28
N LYS A 23 -35.37 -13.34 42.92
CA LYS A 23 -34.10 -12.59 43.07
C LYS A 23 -32.77 -13.31 42.75
N VAL A 24 -32.27 -13.11 41.53
CA VAL A 24 -30.82 -12.98 41.30
C VAL A 24 -30.55 -11.51 41.00
N THR A 25 -30.12 -10.77 42.03
CA THR A 25 -29.62 -9.40 41.88
C THR A 25 -28.11 -9.42 41.69
N GLY A 26 -27.69 -9.32 40.44
CA GLY A 26 -26.48 -8.63 40.04
C GLY A 26 -26.84 -7.77 38.83
N PRO A 27 -26.21 -6.61 38.61
CA PRO A 27 -26.26 -6.01 37.29
C PRO A 27 -25.44 -6.95 36.39
N ASP A 28 -26.11 -7.91 35.74
CA ASP A 28 -25.53 -8.57 34.58
C ASP A 28 -25.60 -7.56 33.44
N THR A 29 -24.74 -6.55 33.55
CA THR A 29 -24.38 -5.69 32.44
C THR A 29 -23.49 -6.54 31.56
N THR A 30 -24.10 -7.45 30.79
CA THR A 30 -23.53 -7.84 29.52
C THR A 30 -23.39 -6.55 28.73
N VAL A 31 -22.22 -5.93 28.83
CA VAL A 31 -21.80 -4.87 27.94
C VAL A 31 -21.68 -5.59 26.60
N GLU A 32 -22.73 -5.53 25.78
CA GLU A 32 -22.57 -5.77 24.36
C GLU A 32 -21.50 -4.77 23.93
N SER A 33 -20.29 -5.27 23.67
CA SER A 33 -19.26 -4.44 23.09
C SER A 33 -19.81 -3.99 21.74
N GLU A 34 -20.27 -2.74 21.65
CA GLU A 34 -20.54 -2.12 20.36
C GLU A 34 -19.24 -2.20 19.58
N GLU A 35 -19.15 -3.18 18.67
CA GLU A 35 -18.02 -3.26 17.75
C GLU A 35 -18.06 -1.98 16.92
N ASN A 36 -17.10 -1.11 17.18
CA ASN A 36 -16.89 0.07 16.38
C ASN A 36 -16.51 -0.37 14.95
N ILE A 37 -17.40 -0.11 13.99
CA ILE A 37 -17.17 -0.40 12.58
C ILE A 37 -16.44 0.78 11.93
N THR A 38 -15.12 0.65 11.80
CA THR A 38 -14.26 1.60 11.07
C THR A 38 -13.81 1.05 9.72
N ALA A 39 -13.45 1.95 8.81
CA ALA A 39 -12.82 1.56 7.54
C ALA A 39 -11.32 1.29 7.73
N GLU A 40 -10.85 0.18 7.17
CA GLU A 40 -9.40 -0.10 7.08
C GLU A 40 -8.84 0.59 5.83
N LEU A 41 -7.96 1.57 6.03
CA LEU A 41 -7.33 2.32 4.94
C LEU A 41 -6.25 1.49 4.25
N VAL A 42 -6.08 1.69 2.94
CA VAL A 42 -5.18 0.88 2.09
C VAL A 42 -4.18 1.75 1.36
N SER A 43 -4.63 2.84 0.72
CA SER A 43 -3.79 3.71 -0.10
C SER A 43 -4.28 5.14 -0.05
N PRO A 44 -3.40 6.15 -0.12
CA PRO A 44 -1.94 6.03 0.04
C PRO A 44 -1.57 5.48 1.42
N THR A 45 -0.40 4.85 1.57
CA THR A 45 0.04 4.35 2.88
C THR A 45 0.29 5.50 3.84
N ASN A 46 0.00 5.34 5.12
CA ASN A 46 0.21 6.40 6.10
C ASN A 46 1.67 6.90 6.10
N ASN A 47 1.85 8.22 6.09
CA ASN A 47 3.13 8.94 5.96
C ASN A 47 3.83 8.80 4.60
N SER A 48 3.14 8.39 3.53
CA SER A 48 3.77 8.35 2.20
C SER A 48 4.11 9.75 1.70
N THR A 49 5.15 9.84 0.87
CA THR A 49 5.65 11.10 0.32
C THR A 49 5.89 10.96 -1.18
N GLY A 50 5.76 12.06 -1.92
CA GLY A 50 5.96 12.04 -3.36
C GLY A 50 4.76 11.48 -4.12
N GLU A 51 3.57 11.51 -3.52
CA GLU A 51 2.33 11.11 -4.21
C GLU A 51 2.04 12.02 -5.39
N SER A 52 1.38 11.48 -6.43
CA SER A 52 0.90 12.30 -7.55
C SER A 52 0.00 13.45 -7.07
N LEU A 53 -0.11 14.52 -7.85
CA LEU A 53 -1.05 15.60 -7.55
C LEU A 53 -2.52 15.14 -7.66
N GLN A 54 -2.79 14.01 -8.31
CA GLN A 54 -4.08 13.35 -8.29
C GLN A 54 -3.95 11.99 -7.60
N VAL A 55 -4.49 11.90 -6.39
CA VAL A 55 -4.31 10.72 -5.51
C VAL A 55 -5.58 9.88 -5.49
N GLU A 56 -5.43 8.56 -5.57
CA GLU A 56 -6.53 7.63 -5.35
C GLU A 56 -6.50 7.12 -3.90
N LEU A 57 -7.47 7.60 -3.10
CA LEU A 57 -7.71 7.12 -1.74
C LEU A 57 -8.43 5.77 -1.81
N LYS A 58 -7.95 4.75 -1.09
CA LYS A 58 -8.50 3.39 -1.07
C LYS A 58 -8.65 2.86 0.35
N TRP A 59 -9.73 2.13 0.59
CA TRP A 59 -9.99 1.43 1.83
C TRP A 59 -10.58 0.04 1.56
N LYS A 60 -10.60 -0.84 2.55
CA LYS A 60 -11.21 -2.18 2.39
C LYS A 60 -12.73 -2.10 2.43
N LYS A 61 -13.36 -2.98 1.65
CA LYS A 61 -14.81 -3.16 1.69
C LYS A 61 -15.23 -3.71 3.05
N ILE A 62 -16.15 -3.00 3.71
CA ILE A 62 -16.82 -3.47 4.93
C ILE A 62 -18.03 -4.32 4.51
N ARG A 63 -18.21 -5.48 5.15
CA ARG A 63 -19.33 -6.38 4.85
C ARG A 63 -20.66 -5.66 5.05
N GLY A 64 -21.40 -5.50 3.96
CA GLY A 64 -22.70 -4.82 3.96
C GLY A 64 -22.63 -3.29 4.00
N GLY A 65 -21.43 -2.69 4.01
CA GLY A 65 -21.26 -1.26 3.73
C GLY A 65 -21.58 -0.98 2.27
N LYS A 66 -22.36 0.06 2.00
CA LYS A 66 -22.78 0.44 0.65
C LYS A 66 -22.25 1.81 0.29
N GLU A 67 -22.08 2.69 1.28
CA GLU A 67 -21.65 4.05 1.10
C GLU A 67 -20.63 4.45 2.17
N TYR A 68 -19.66 5.26 1.78
CA TYR A 68 -18.59 5.74 2.62
C TYR A 68 -18.50 7.24 2.53
N GLN A 69 -18.29 7.91 3.65
CA GLN A 69 -17.95 9.32 3.71
C GLN A 69 -16.44 9.46 3.84
N ILE A 70 -15.86 10.38 3.06
CA ILE A 70 -14.43 10.67 2.98
C ILE A 70 -14.23 12.12 3.38
N ARG A 71 -13.29 12.34 4.29
CA ARG A 71 -12.77 13.67 4.60
C ARG A 71 -11.31 13.78 4.26
N LEU A 72 -10.92 14.91 3.69
CA LEU A 72 -9.53 15.27 3.45
C LEU A 72 -9.32 16.74 3.82
N ALA A 73 -8.22 17.05 4.49
CA ALA A 73 -7.85 18.39 4.95
C ALA A 73 -6.33 18.58 4.90
N THR A 74 -5.88 19.82 5.09
CA THR A 74 -4.45 20.17 5.25
C THR A 74 -4.02 20.29 6.71
N ASP A 75 -4.98 20.26 7.64
CA ASP A 75 -4.72 20.26 9.08
C ASP A 75 -4.87 18.85 9.67
N GLN A 76 -4.03 18.53 10.66
CA GLN A 76 -3.94 17.18 11.23
C GLN A 76 -5.22 16.72 11.95
N ASN A 77 -6.00 17.67 12.47
CA ASN A 77 -7.22 17.36 13.23
C ASN A 77 -8.46 17.25 12.33
N ILE A 78 -8.33 17.63 11.05
CA ILE A 78 -9.44 17.73 10.08
C ILE A 78 -10.51 18.70 10.63
N ASP A 79 -10.07 19.81 11.24
CA ASP A 79 -10.93 20.89 11.73
C ASP A 79 -11.53 21.68 10.56
N SER A 80 -10.80 21.78 9.44
CA SER A 80 -11.24 22.47 8.22
C SER A 80 -11.10 21.55 6.99
N THR A 81 -12.16 20.81 6.69
CA THR A 81 -12.21 19.88 5.55
C THR A 81 -12.10 20.60 4.21
N LEU A 82 -11.10 20.21 3.41
CA LEU A 82 -10.98 20.57 2.00
C LEU A 82 -11.94 19.76 1.13
N ILE A 83 -12.10 18.46 1.46
CA ILE A 83 -13.05 17.54 0.83
C ILE A 83 -13.89 16.93 1.95
N ASP A 84 -15.21 16.93 1.79
CA ASP A 84 -16.16 16.13 2.55
C ASP A 84 -17.23 15.62 1.58
N THR A 85 -17.17 14.34 1.21
CA THR A 85 -18.02 13.74 0.17
C THR A 85 -18.33 12.29 0.48
N SER A 86 -19.27 11.68 -0.25
CA SER A 86 -19.58 10.26 -0.16
C SER A 86 -19.45 9.52 -1.50
N THR A 87 -19.15 8.22 -1.42
CA THR A 87 -19.11 7.33 -2.58
C THR A 87 -19.59 5.92 -2.21
N GLN A 88 -20.15 5.21 -3.19
CA GLN A 88 -20.55 3.81 -3.04
C GLN A 88 -19.39 2.82 -3.25
N GLY A 89 -18.28 3.31 -3.83
CA GLY A 89 -17.07 2.54 -4.05
C GLY A 89 -16.22 2.37 -2.80
N THR A 90 -15.09 1.69 -2.96
CA THR A 90 -14.03 1.58 -1.94
C THR A 90 -12.80 2.38 -2.31
N SER A 91 -12.96 3.32 -3.24
CA SER A 91 -11.96 4.30 -3.61
C SER A 91 -12.58 5.64 -3.98
N TYR A 92 -11.76 6.68 -3.88
CA TYR A 92 -12.09 8.03 -4.30
C TYR A 92 -10.83 8.70 -4.86
N THR A 93 -10.91 9.19 -6.10
CA THR A 93 -9.84 9.97 -6.72
C THR A 93 -10.03 11.44 -6.38
N THR A 94 -9.01 12.07 -5.80
CA THR A 94 -9.04 13.49 -5.47
C THR A 94 -9.08 14.36 -6.72
N PRO A 95 -9.57 15.61 -6.62
CA PRO A 95 -9.15 16.66 -7.55
C PRO A 95 -7.63 16.82 -7.53
N THR A 96 -7.10 17.61 -8.47
CA THR A 96 -5.69 18.01 -8.43
C THR A 96 -5.41 18.77 -7.13
N LEU A 97 -4.46 18.25 -6.37
CA LEU A 97 -3.99 18.80 -5.10
C LEU A 97 -2.77 19.70 -5.33
N GLU A 98 -2.46 20.51 -4.31
CA GLU A 98 -1.29 21.39 -4.35
C GLU A 98 0.00 20.57 -4.20
N PRO A 99 1.08 20.92 -4.92
CA PRO A 99 2.36 20.25 -4.81
C PRO A 99 3.02 20.45 -3.45
N GLY A 100 3.82 19.48 -3.02
CA GLY A 100 4.63 19.54 -1.79
C GLY A 100 3.80 19.71 -0.51
N THR A 101 2.51 19.35 -0.54
CA THR A 101 1.55 19.62 0.53
C THR A 101 1.15 18.32 1.22
N THR A 102 1.14 18.34 2.54
CA THR A 102 0.67 17.23 3.35
C THR A 102 -0.85 17.29 3.53
N TYR A 103 -1.52 16.19 3.23
CA TYR A 103 -2.97 16.03 3.36
C TYR A 103 -3.30 14.92 4.35
N TYR A 104 -4.27 15.19 5.19
CA TYR A 104 -4.81 14.28 6.21
C TYR A 104 -6.19 13.81 5.78
N TRP A 105 -6.45 12.52 5.87
CA TRP A 105 -7.70 11.93 5.42
C TRP A 105 -8.18 10.80 6.31
N GLN A 106 -9.49 10.60 6.30
CA GLN A 106 -10.17 9.55 7.03
C GLN A 106 -11.45 9.14 6.31
N VAL A 107 -11.91 7.92 6.57
CA VAL A 107 -13.11 7.35 5.96
C VAL A 107 -13.97 6.72 7.04
N LYS A 108 -15.29 6.89 6.93
CA LYS A 108 -16.25 6.09 7.70
C LYS A 108 -17.30 5.47 6.79
N PRO A 109 -17.80 4.26 7.10
CA PRO A 109 -19.03 3.79 6.48
C PRO A 109 -20.21 4.64 6.97
N LEU A 110 -21.13 4.96 6.06
CA LEU A 110 -22.36 5.69 6.43
C LEU A 110 -23.45 4.75 6.95
N GLU A 111 -23.34 3.44 6.67
CA GLU A 111 -24.22 2.44 7.27
C GLU A 111 -23.73 2.00 8.66
N ARG A 112 -24.66 1.44 9.45
CA ARG A 112 -24.39 0.72 10.71
C ARG A 112 -23.71 1.54 11.81
N ASN A 113 -24.00 2.85 11.90
CA ASN A 113 -23.37 3.73 12.89
C ASN A 113 -21.82 3.65 12.85
N GLY A 114 -21.27 3.68 11.63
CA GLY A 114 -19.84 3.66 11.40
C GLY A 114 -19.10 4.82 12.07
N TYR A 115 -17.90 4.54 12.54
CA TYR A 115 -17.01 5.58 13.04
C TYR A 115 -15.91 5.86 12.03
N TRP A 116 -15.29 7.03 12.20
CA TRP A 116 -14.11 7.40 11.44
C TRP A 116 -12.98 6.39 11.68
N SER A 117 -12.27 6.09 10.59
CA SER A 117 -10.96 5.45 10.66
C SER A 117 -9.97 6.29 11.46
N GLU A 118 -8.80 5.73 11.70
CA GLU A 118 -7.64 6.57 12.02
C GLU A 118 -7.40 7.60 10.92
N ILE A 119 -6.81 8.72 11.29
CA ILE A 119 -6.37 9.74 10.34
C ILE A 119 -5.05 9.28 9.74
N TRP A 120 -5.05 9.03 8.43
CA TRP A 120 -3.83 8.83 7.67
C TRP A 120 -3.43 10.11 6.97
N HIS A 121 -2.15 10.25 6.65
CA HIS A 121 -1.69 11.36 5.83
C HIS A 121 -0.68 10.93 4.78
N PHE A 122 -0.55 11.78 3.76
CA PHE A 122 0.42 11.65 2.68
C PHE A 122 0.88 13.04 2.24
N THR A 123 2.04 13.13 1.59
CA THR A 123 2.58 14.36 1.02
C THR A 123 2.68 14.23 -0.49
N THR A 124 2.07 15.17 -1.22
CA THR A 124 2.17 15.25 -2.68
C THR A 124 3.61 15.57 -3.11
N SER A 125 3.97 15.18 -4.33
CA SER A 125 5.23 15.58 -4.94
C SER A 125 5.31 17.10 -5.05
N ASP A 126 6.50 17.66 -4.91
CA ASP A 126 6.76 19.10 -5.02
C ASP A 126 6.67 19.63 -6.46
N GLY A 127 6.20 18.80 -7.41
CA GLY A 127 6.20 19.10 -8.84
C GLY A 127 7.60 19.12 -9.45
N SER A 128 8.65 18.88 -8.66
CA SER A 128 9.98 18.61 -9.18
C SER A 128 9.97 17.17 -9.66
N THR A 129 10.15 16.96 -10.96
CA THR A 129 10.32 15.63 -11.57
C THR A 129 11.65 15.02 -11.14
N ASN A 130 11.78 14.72 -9.85
CA ASN A 130 12.72 13.76 -9.34
C ASN A 130 11.92 12.48 -9.11
N GLU A 131 11.40 11.92 -10.21
CA GLU A 131 10.90 10.55 -10.23
C GLU A 131 12.11 9.62 -10.03
N GLN A 132 12.55 9.49 -8.78
CA GLN A 132 13.43 8.41 -8.39
C GLN A 132 12.57 7.17 -8.13
N THR A 133 11.94 6.66 -9.19
CA THR A 133 11.67 5.23 -9.27
C THR A 133 13.02 4.56 -9.46
N SER A 134 13.72 4.24 -8.38
CA SER A 134 14.84 3.30 -8.40
C SER A 134 14.30 1.89 -8.68
N THR A 135 13.80 1.69 -9.90
CA THR A 135 13.68 0.36 -10.47
C THR A 135 15.11 -0.05 -10.79
N THR A 136 15.63 -1.02 -10.05
CA THR A 136 16.92 -1.65 -10.37
C THR A 136 16.78 -2.37 -11.70
N LEU A 137 17.08 -1.66 -12.78
CA LEU A 137 17.14 -2.18 -14.13
C LEU A 137 18.55 -2.71 -14.34
N ALA A 138 18.70 -4.03 -14.44
CA ALA A 138 19.99 -4.65 -14.72
C ALA A 138 20.31 -4.48 -16.22
N VAL A 139 21.47 -3.89 -16.52
CA VAL A 139 21.98 -3.77 -17.90
C VAL A 139 22.74 -5.05 -18.25
N THR A 140 22.35 -5.71 -19.35
CA THR A 140 23.05 -6.90 -19.87
C THR A 140 24.18 -6.48 -20.80
N LEU A 141 25.43 -6.84 -20.50
CA LEU A 141 26.57 -6.63 -21.39
C LEU A 141 26.56 -7.68 -22.51
N ILE A 142 26.64 -7.23 -23.76
CA ILE A 142 26.69 -8.08 -24.97
C ILE A 142 28.16 -8.33 -25.36
N SER A 143 28.99 -7.28 -25.32
CA SER A 143 30.41 -7.37 -25.65
C SER A 143 31.22 -6.37 -24.83
N PRO A 144 32.45 -6.69 -24.43
CA PRO A 144 33.04 -8.03 -24.48
C PRO A 144 32.35 -8.99 -23.50
N GLU A 145 32.41 -10.29 -23.79
CA GLU A 145 31.94 -11.32 -22.85
C GLU A 145 32.78 -11.30 -21.57
N HIS A 146 32.17 -11.73 -20.46
CA HIS A 146 32.88 -11.82 -19.18
C HIS A 146 34.12 -12.71 -19.29
N GLY A 147 35.30 -12.16 -18.99
CA GLY A 147 36.58 -12.88 -19.05
C GLY A 147 37.22 -12.94 -20.43
N ALA A 148 36.73 -12.17 -21.41
CA ALA A 148 37.38 -12.07 -22.73
C ALA A 148 38.84 -11.62 -22.62
N SER A 149 39.73 -12.27 -23.39
CA SER A 149 41.15 -11.93 -23.52
C SER A 149 41.49 -11.59 -24.97
N ASP A 150 42.70 -11.05 -25.19
CA ASP A 150 43.24 -10.79 -26.53
C ASP A 150 42.39 -9.85 -27.40
N LEU A 151 41.67 -8.92 -26.75
CA LEU A 151 40.87 -7.91 -27.43
C LEU A 151 41.77 -6.82 -28.02
N ALA A 152 41.42 -6.35 -29.22
CA ALA A 152 42.07 -5.19 -29.82
C ALA A 152 41.73 -3.92 -29.02
N VAL A 153 42.71 -3.04 -28.86
CA VAL A 153 42.53 -1.72 -28.24
C VAL A 153 42.34 -0.66 -29.35
N PRO A 154 41.33 0.23 -29.27
CA PRO A 154 40.35 0.37 -28.18
C PRO A 154 39.31 -0.76 -28.18
N VAL A 155 38.87 -1.15 -26.98
CA VAL A 155 37.84 -2.18 -26.80
C VAL A 155 36.47 -1.54 -27.02
N ALA A 156 35.67 -2.14 -27.90
CA ALA A 156 34.28 -1.75 -28.10
C ALA A 156 33.36 -2.51 -27.14
N PHE A 157 32.65 -1.77 -26.31
CA PHE A 157 31.62 -2.26 -25.41
C PHE A 157 30.24 -2.08 -26.03
N GLU A 158 29.40 -3.09 -25.87
CA GLU A 158 28.00 -3.09 -26.31
C GLU A 158 27.14 -3.73 -25.22
N TRP A 159 25.97 -3.16 -24.96
CA TRP A 159 24.99 -3.69 -24.01
C TRP A 159 23.56 -3.59 -24.52
N GLU A 160 22.65 -4.32 -23.90
CA GLU A 160 21.25 -4.33 -24.28
C GLU A 160 20.55 -3.01 -23.90
N ALA A 161 19.75 -2.47 -24.82
CA ALA A 161 18.96 -1.26 -24.59
C ALA A 161 17.82 -1.54 -23.61
N ILE A 162 17.73 -0.73 -22.55
CA ILE A 162 16.61 -0.74 -21.62
C ILE A 162 15.59 0.32 -22.05
N SER A 163 14.36 -0.11 -22.30
CA SER A 163 13.27 0.78 -22.70
C SER A 163 13.00 1.85 -21.63
N GLY A 164 12.94 3.11 -22.04
CA GLY A 164 12.71 4.25 -21.16
C GLY A 164 13.97 4.87 -20.57
N ILE A 165 15.16 4.32 -20.82
CA ILE A 165 16.45 4.90 -20.41
C ILE A 165 17.05 5.70 -21.56
N SER A 166 17.42 6.94 -21.28
CA SER A 166 18.00 7.88 -22.24
C SER A 166 19.53 7.97 -22.17
N SER A 167 20.14 7.44 -21.10
CA SER A 167 21.59 7.42 -20.93
C SER A 167 22.06 6.28 -20.02
N TYR A 168 23.29 5.82 -20.25
CA TYR A 168 23.98 4.81 -19.47
C TYR A 168 25.26 5.39 -18.87
N GLN A 169 25.65 4.86 -17.72
CA GLN A 169 26.97 5.10 -17.15
C GLN A 169 27.82 3.83 -17.30
N ILE A 170 28.99 3.96 -17.92
CA ILE A 170 29.98 2.89 -18.02
C ILE A 170 31.22 3.24 -17.20
N GLN A 171 31.71 2.27 -16.44
CA GLN A 171 32.91 2.35 -15.64
C GLN A 171 33.85 1.19 -15.99
N ILE A 172 35.13 1.49 -16.19
CA ILE A 172 36.18 0.51 -16.49
C ILE A 172 37.29 0.70 -15.45
N ALA A 173 37.77 -0.38 -14.83
CA ALA A 173 38.77 -0.30 -13.75
C ALA A 173 39.63 -1.58 -13.67
N GLU A 174 40.93 -1.46 -13.42
CA GLU A 174 41.83 -2.63 -13.31
C GLU A 174 41.54 -3.58 -12.12
N GLY A 175 40.53 -3.30 -11.29
CA GLY A 175 40.18 -4.12 -10.14
C GLY A 175 38.72 -4.01 -9.73
N ASN A 176 38.20 -5.09 -9.13
CA ASN A 176 36.79 -5.26 -8.76
C ASN A 176 36.26 -4.26 -7.72
N SER A 177 37.15 -3.51 -7.06
CA SER A 177 36.78 -2.44 -6.14
C SER A 177 36.34 -1.16 -6.84
N PHE A 178 36.61 -1.01 -8.15
CA PHE A 178 36.40 0.23 -8.90
C PHE A 178 37.02 1.47 -8.23
N SER A 179 38.06 1.27 -7.40
CA SER A 179 38.71 2.35 -6.63
C SER A 179 39.54 3.30 -7.49
N THR A 180 39.91 2.85 -8.69
CA THR A 180 40.62 3.66 -9.69
C THR A 180 40.01 3.34 -11.05
N LEU A 181 39.32 4.32 -11.62
CA LEU A 181 38.62 4.18 -12.89
C LEU A 181 39.55 4.59 -14.04
N THR A 182 39.73 3.68 -14.98
CA THR A 182 40.35 3.96 -16.28
C THR A 182 39.39 4.73 -17.18
N ALA A 183 38.09 4.44 -17.08
CA ALA A 183 37.03 5.20 -17.74
C ALA A 183 35.82 5.36 -16.82
N ASN A 184 35.17 6.52 -16.91
CA ASN A 184 33.89 6.81 -16.29
C ASN A 184 33.13 7.76 -17.22
N ALA A 185 32.18 7.23 -17.98
CA ALA A 185 31.52 7.98 -19.04
C ALA A 185 30.00 7.82 -18.99
N SER A 186 29.31 8.90 -19.34
CA SER A 186 27.88 8.89 -19.63
C SER A 186 27.66 8.88 -21.14
N VAL A 187 26.87 7.94 -21.63
CA VAL A 187 26.59 7.75 -23.06
C VAL A 187 25.10 7.67 -23.31
N SER A 188 24.64 8.22 -24.43
CA SER A 188 23.22 8.23 -24.81
C SER A 188 22.81 7.03 -25.69
N GLY A 189 23.77 6.22 -26.12
CA GLY A 189 23.55 4.99 -26.90
C GLY A 189 23.89 3.74 -26.10
N THR A 190 23.94 2.60 -26.80
CA THR A 190 24.25 1.28 -26.22
C THR A 190 25.66 0.79 -26.50
N THR A 191 26.54 1.70 -26.94
CA THR A 191 27.91 1.38 -27.34
C THR A 191 28.89 2.37 -26.73
N TYR A 192 30.08 1.90 -26.38
CA TYR A 192 31.19 2.74 -25.92
C TYR A 192 32.54 2.17 -26.39
N GLU A 193 33.37 3.00 -27.02
CA GLU A 193 34.76 2.65 -27.29
C GLU A 193 35.63 3.11 -26.12
N SER A 194 36.41 2.19 -25.55
CA SER A 194 37.24 2.47 -24.39
C SER A 194 38.32 3.52 -24.69
N SER A 195 38.56 4.41 -23.74
CA SER A 195 39.73 5.28 -23.72
C SER A 195 40.62 4.95 -22.52
N GLY A 196 41.94 5.00 -22.68
CA GLY A 196 42.91 4.78 -21.61
C GLY A 196 43.18 3.32 -21.23
N VAL A 197 42.53 2.36 -21.90
CA VAL A 197 42.82 0.92 -21.77
C VAL A 197 44.13 0.60 -22.51
N GLU A 198 45.01 -0.18 -21.89
CA GLU A 198 46.33 -0.54 -22.39
C GLU A 198 46.43 -2.05 -22.66
N ASN A 199 47.25 -2.43 -23.64
CA ASN A 199 47.51 -3.85 -23.95
C ASN A 199 48.18 -4.57 -22.76
N GLY A 200 47.80 -5.83 -22.54
CA GLY A 200 48.41 -6.69 -21.53
C GLY A 200 47.94 -6.46 -20.08
N LYS A 201 46.88 -5.66 -19.89
CA LYS A 201 46.25 -5.41 -18.59
C LYS A 201 44.86 -6.04 -18.51
N THR A 202 44.38 -6.24 -17.28
CA THR A 202 43.02 -6.73 -16.97
C THR A 202 42.22 -5.58 -16.37
N TYR A 203 40.95 -5.46 -16.76
CA TYR A 203 40.01 -4.40 -16.39
C TYR A 203 38.63 -4.98 -16.06
#